data_AF-A0A533XU62-F1
#
_entry.id   AF-A0A533XU62-F1
#
_cell.length_a   1.000
_cell.length_b   1.000
_cell.length_c   1.000
_cell.angle_alpha   90.00
_cell.angle_beta   90.00
_cell.angle_gamma   90.00
#
_symmetry.space_group_name_H-M   'P 1'
#
loop_
_entity.id
_entity.type
_entity.pdbx_description
1 polymer ?
#
loop_
_entity_poly.entity_id
_entity_poly.type
_entity_poly.pdbx_seq_one_letter_code
_entity_poly.pdbx_strand_id
1 'polypeptide(L)'
;MSLFLLSGVGVAAALLNNNISFLPTSRAAFGAEFERAVQGGTDWIVANPDEDNPALLYMIADMADLSGDHRLRQIVDRYLHNPFSGSHTVWRRLVDRTAQVLPPSGRELDSYERYQRWIAHAVGQVPLSDTERADMFAPNRFMWGSRTHQLFALLLYREYGNHSQAVDDLINHLCERIALEAQWDVRVTDLYLQRIAFILAAGRPDLIKRRLVERAMANQKQDGGWIASWYGWGPKLFEYSFRQPATNSHTTVQAVWALYLLKYRFPTWIEQTFK
;
A
#
# COMPACT_ATOMS: atom_id res chain seq x y z
N MET A 1 9.13 -23.63 35.15
CA MET A 1 8.02 -23.31 34.24
C MET A 1 8.58 -22.42 33.15
N SER A 2 8.81 -23.02 32.01
CA SER A 2 10.00 -22.78 31.18
C SER A 2 9.78 -21.67 30.13
N LEU A 3 10.86 -20.99 29.71
CA LEU A 3 10.89 -19.91 28.70
C LEU A 3 10.07 -20.23 27.42
N PHE A 4 9.95 -21.51 27.08
CA PHE A 4 9.15 -22.03 25.96
C PHE A 4 7.63 -21.85 26.10
N LEU A 5 7.08 -21.86 27.32
CA LEU A 5 5.65 -21.59 27.55
C LEU A 5 5.35 -20.09 27.39
N LEU A 6 6.27 -19.22 27.83
CA LEU A 6 6.15 -17.76 27.67
C LEU A 6 6.26 -17.34 26.20
N SER A 7 7.14 -17.97 25.41
CA SER A 7 7.24 -17.68 23.98
C SER A 7 6.03 -18.19 23.19
N GLY A 8 5.51 -19.39 23.52
CA GLY A 8 4.30 -19.92 22.90
C GLY A 8 3.06 -19.06 23.15
N VAL A 9 2.87 -18.59 24.39
CA VAL A 9 1.76 -17.68 24.75
C VAL A 9 1.90 -16.34 24.05
N GLY A 10 3.11 -15.78 23.96
CA GLY A 10 3.36 -14.52 23.26
C GLY A 10 3.02 -14.58 21.77
N VAL A 11 3.42 -15.65 21.08
CA VAL A 11 3.09 -15.87 19.66
C VAL A 11 1.58 -16.06 19.47
N ALA A 12 0.93 -16.86 20.31
CA ALA A 12 -0.52 -17.04 20.26
C ALA A 12 -1.26 -15.72 20.47
N ALA A 13 -0.88 -14.92 21.47
CA ALA A 13 -1.47 -13.61 21.73
C ALA A 13 -1.28 -12.65 20.55
N ALA A 14 -0.10 -12.63 19.93
CA ALA A 14 0.17 -11.81 18.76
C ALA A 14 -0.69 -12.23 17.55
N LEU A 15 -0.83 -13.53 17.29
CA LEU A 15 -1.67 -14.06 16.23
C LEU A 15 -3.16 -13.78 16.46
N LEU A 16 -3.64 -13.93 17.70
CA LEU A 16 -5.01 -13.59 18.07
C LEU A 16 -5.25 -12.09 17.90
N ASN A 17 -4.34 -11.24 18.38
CA ASN A 17 -4.41 -9.78 18.19
C ASN A 17 -4.40 -9.38 16.71
N ASN A 18 -3.67 -10.11 15.87
CA ASN A 18 -3.57 -9.88 14.43
C ASN A 18 -4.87 -10.25 13.69
N ASN A 19 -5.60 -11.26 14.15
CA ASN A 19 -6.72 -11.84 13.40
C ASN A 19 -8.11 -11.62 14.00
N ILE A 20 -8.22 -11.30 15.29
CA ILE A 20 -9.49 -11.25 16.02
C ILE A 20 -9.78 -9.84 16.52
N SER A 21 -10.98 -9.35 16.23
CA SER A 21 -11.57 -8.14 16.83
C SER A 21 -12.24 -8.51 18.14
N PHE A 22 -11.64 -8.12 19.27
CA PHE A 22 -12.14 -8.47 20.61
C PHE A 22 -13.26 -7.56 21.11
N LEU A 23 -13.33 -6.33 20.61
CA LEU A 23 -14.31 -5.34 21.06
C LEU A 23 -15.47 -5.28 20.08
N PRO A 24 -16.72 -5.49 20.55
CA PRO A 24 -17.88 -5.25 19.72
C PRO A 24 -18.03 -3.74 19.49
N THR A 25 -17.49 -3.26 18.37
CA THR A 25 -17.73 -1.89 17.89
C THR A 25 -19.01 -1.85 17.07
N SER A 26 -19.93 -0.94 17.41
CA SER A 26 -21.12 -0.69 16.60
C SER A 26 -20.74 -0.07 15.25
N ARG A 27 -21.56 -0.28 14.22
CA ARG A 27 -21.36 0.34 12.90
C ARG A 27 -21.18 1.86 12.99
N ALA A 28 -22.00 2.54 13.80
CA ALA A 28 -21.94 3.98 13.97
C ALA A 28 -20.62 4.44 14.62
N ALA A 29 -20.17 3.73 15.67
CA ALA A 29 -18.91 4.05 16.34
C ALA A 29 -17.71 3.83 15.40
N PHE A 30 -17.71 2.71 14.66
CA PHE A 30 -16.68 2.44 13.66
C PHE A 30 -16.68 3.50 12.56
N GLY A 31 -17.85 3.85 12.01
CA GLY A 31 -17.98 4.89 10.99
C GLY A 31 -17.43 6.24 11.46
N ALA A 32 -17.72 6.65 12.70
CA ALA A 32 -17.19 7.90 13.25
C ALA A 32 -15.66 7.86 13.46
N GLU A 33 -15.09 6.72 13.85
CA GLU A 33 -13.64 6.55 13.93
C GLU A 33 -12.98 6.56 12.55
N PHE A 34 -13.59 5.86 11.60
CA PHE A 34 -13.14 5.78 10.21
C PHE A 34 -13.11 7.15 9.54
N GLU A 35 -14.17 7.94 9.67
CA GLU A 35 -14.22 9.30 9.13
C GLU A 35 -13.17 10.21 9.76
N ARG A 36 -12.95 10.12 11.08
CA ARG A 36 -11.87 10.85 11.74
C ARG A 36 -10.49 10.44 11.22
N ALA A 37 -10.27 9.14 10.99
CA ALA A 37 -9.01 8.64 10.48
C ALA A 37 -8.73 9.11 9.05
N VAL A 38 -9.74 9.05 8.18
CA VAL A 38 -9.69 9.60 6.81
C VAL A 38 -9.36 11.09 6.84
N GLN A 39 -10.07 11.87 7.66
CA GLN A 39 -9.88 13.31 7.75
C GLN A 39 -8.48 13.65 8.27
N GLY A 40 -8.08 13.10 9.42
CA GLY A 40 -6.78 13.38 10.03
C GLY A 40 -5.61 13.00 9.13
N GLY A 41 -5.70 11.87 8.43
CA GLY A 41 -4.66 11.46 7.49
C GLY A 41 -4.60 12.33 6.24
N THR A 42 -5.76 12.76 5.73
CA THR A 42 -5.81 13.71 4.61
C THR A 42 -5.19 15.05 5.00
N ASP A 43 -5.54 15.56 6.18
CA ASP A 43 -4.99 16.83 6.67
C ASP A 43 -3.47 16.74 6.91
N TRP A 44 -2.97 15.58 7.37
CA TRP A 44 -1.54 15.33 7.46
C TRP A 44 -0.85 15.41 6.08
N ILE A 45 -1.43 14.78 5.04
CA ILE A 45 -0.88 14.82 3.67
C ILE A 45 -0.88 16.26 3.13
N VAL A 46 -1.96 17.00 3.34
CA VAL A 46 -2.07 18.41 2.93
C VAL A 46 -1.05 19.30 3.66
N ALA A 47 -0.78 19.03 4.93
CA ALA A 47 0.23 19.73 5.71
C ALA A 47 1.67 19.37 5.34
N ASN A 48 1.88 18.26 4.62
CA ASN A 48 3.20 17.79 4.16
C ASN A 48 3.21 17.63 2.62
N PRO A 49 3.04 18.73 1.86
CA PRO A 49 2.75 18.68 0.43
C PRO A 49 3.98 18.41 -0.47
N ASP A 50 5.18 18.39 0.10
CA ASP A 50 6.43 18.21 -0.64
C ASP A 50 6.72 16.71 -0.84
N GLU A 51 5.88 16.06 -1.64
CA GLU A 51 6.03 14.67 -2.06
C GLU A 51 6.64 14.60 -3.47
N ASP A 52 7.77 13.90 -3.58
CA ASP A 52 8.49 13.71 -4.85
C ASP A 52 8.47 12.25 -5.33
N ASN A 53 7.97 11.32 -4.51
CA ASN A 53 7.86 9.91 -4.86
C ASN A 53 6.67 9.68 -5.82
N PRO A 54 6.91 9.29 -7.08
CA PRO A 54 5.84 9.18 -8.07
C PRO A 54 4.83 8.06 -7.75
N ALA A 55 5.24 7.02 -7.01
CA ALA A 55 4.33 5.97 -6.58
C ALA A 55 3.36 6.47 -5.49
N LEU A 56 3.81 7.36 -4.60
CA LEU A 56 2.93 7.98 -3.59
C LEU A 56 2.02 9.02 -4.24
N LEU A 57 2.54 9.79 -5.21
CA LEU A 57 1.73 10.73 -6.00
C LEU A 57 0.67 10.03 -6.85
N TYR A 58 0.93 8.83 -7.38
CA TYR A 58 -0.10 8.00 -8.00
C TYR A 58 -1.25 7.72 -7.04
N MET A 59 -0.94 7.36 -5.79
CA MET A 59 -1.97 7.11 -4.76
C MET A 59 -2.71 8.39 -4.39
N ILE A 60 -2.01 9.52 -4.27
CA ILE A 60 -2.63 10.83 -3.99
C ILE A 60 -3.53 11.28 -5.15
N ALA A 61 -3.13 11.02 -6.40
CA ALA A 61 -3.96 11.28 -7.58
C ALA A 61 -5.23 10.43 -7.56
N ASP A 62 -5.13 9.13 -7.30
CA ASP A 62 -6.30 8.24 -7.17
C ASP A 62 -7.23 8.70 -6.02
N MET A 63 -6.66 9.12 -4.88
CA MET A 63 -7.44 9.70 -3.78
C MET A 63 -8.18 10.98 -4.19
N ALA A 64 -7.51 11.88 -4.92
CA ALA A 64 -8.10 13.12 -5.41
C ALA A 64 -9.21 12.86 -6.45
N ASP A 65 -9.04 11.87 -7.32
CA ASP A 65 -10.06 11.45 -8.29
C ASP A 65 -11.28 10.84 -7.58
N LEU A 66 -11.07 9.99 -6.57
CA LEU A 66 -12.13 9.33 -5.82
C LEU A 66 -12.97 10.29 -4.97
N SER A 67 -12.34 11.29 -4.35
CA SER A 67 -13.02 12.19 -3.40
C SER A 67 -13.43 13.53 -4.00
N GLY A 68 -12.81 13.96 -5.10
CA GLY A 68 -12.90 15.33 -5.59
C GLY A 68 -12.22 16.37 -4.70
N ASP A 69 -11.37 15.97 -3.75
CA ASP A 69 -10.67 16.92 -2.86
C ASP A 69 -9.59 17.70 -3.62
N HIS A 70 -9.88 18.97 -3.90
CA HIS A 70 -8.98 19.87 -4.61
C HIS A 70 -7.63 20.07 -3.90
N ARG A 71 -7.55 19.89 -2.57
CA ARG A 71 -6.30 20.06 -1.81
C ARG A 71 -5.31 18.95 -2.18
N LEU A 72 -5.79 17.73 -2.33
CA LEU A 72 -4.98 16.60 -2.80
C LEU A 72 -4.58 16.78 -4.27
N ARG A 73 -5.50 17.29 -5.11
CA ARG A 73 -5.19 17.64 -6.51
C ARG A 73 -4.05 18.66 -6.61
N GLN A 74 -4.04 19.68 -5.75
CA GLN A 74 -2.98 20.70 -5.74
C GLN A 74 -1.58 20.12 -5.46
N ILE A 75 -1.48 19.06 -4.65
CA ILE A 75 -0.21 18.37 -4.39
C ILE A 75 0.28 17.69 -5.68
N VAL A 76 -0.61 16.96 -6.35
CA VAL A 76 -0.33 16.31 -7.64
C VAL A 76 0.07 17.34 -8.68
N ASP A 77 -0.68 18.42 -8.80
CA ASP A 77 -0.40 19.50 -9.76
C ASP A 77 0.95 20.16 -9.47
N ARG A 78 1.35 20.34 -8.20
CA ARG A 78 2.67 20.88 -7.88
C ARG A 78 3.80 20.01 -8.42
N TYR A 79 3.70 18.69 -8.25
CA TYR A 79 4.64 17.76 -8.86
C TYR A 79 4.59 17.83 -10.39
N LEU A 80 3.37 17.93 -10.96
CA LEU A 80 3.20 18.00 -12.40
C LEU A 80 3.83 19.26 -13.02
N HIS A 81 3.76 20.39 -12.34
CA HIS A 81 4.30 21.67 -12.83
C HIS A 81 5.77 21.91 -12.46
N ASN A 82 6.40 21.05 -11.65
CA ASN A 82 7.80 21.22 -11.28
C ASN A 82 8.73 20.79 -12.45
N PRO A 83 9.50 21.71 -13.06
CA PRO A 83 10.37 21.39 -14.19
C PRO A 83 11.58 20.53 -13.79
N PHE A 84 11.89 20.44 -12.49
CA PHE A 84 12.98 19.63 -11.95
C PHE A 84 12.53 18.23 -11.53
N SER A 85 11.22 17.98 -11.43
CA SER A 85 10.66 16.69 -11.02
C SER A 85 10.59 15.70 -12.18
N GLY A 86 11.76 15.20 -12.61
CA GLY A 86 11.88 14.00 -13.46
C GLY A 86 10.93 13.96 -14.66
N SER A 87 10.67 15.11 -15.28
CA SER A 87 9.57 15.37 -16.23
C SER A 87 9.57 14.45 -17.46
N HIS A 88 10.72 13.82 -17.75
CA HIS A 88 10.90 12.89 -18.86
C HIS A 88 11.26 11.46 -18.43
N THR A 89 11.25 11.17 -17.13
CA THR A 89 11.53 9.84 -16.61
C THR A 89 10.30 8.95 -16.75
N VAL A 90 10.52 7.63 -16.84
CA VAL A 90 9.42 6.65 -16.88
C VAL A 90 8.47 6.77 -15.69
N TRP A 91 8.96 7.22 -14.53
CA TRP A 91 8.19 7.38 -13.32
C TRP A 91 7.11 8.44 -13.41
N ARG A 92 7.30 9.44 -14.29
CA ARG A 92 6.30 10.48 -14.53
C ARG A 92 4.96 9.89 -14.95
N ARG A 93 4.97 8.75 -15.65
CA ARG A 93 3.75 8.05 -16.05
C ARG A 93 2.92 7.51 -14.89
N LEU A 94 3.51 7.29 -13.72
CA LEU A 94 2.71 6.98 -12.54
C LEU A 94 1.70 8.11 -12.22
N VAL A 95 1.99 9.35 -12.58
CA VAL A 95 1.16 10.52 -12.23
C VAL A 95 0.47 11.12 -13.45
N ASP A 96 1.14 11.13 -14.61
CA ASP A 96 0.62 11.61 -15.88
C ASP A 96 0.76 10.51 -16.95
N ARG A 97 -0.35 9.80 -17.21
CA ARG A 97 -0.38 8.70 -18.18
C ARG A 97 -0.01 9.11 -19.61
N THR A 98 -0.14 10.39 -19.93
CA THR A 98 0.15 10.93 -21.26
C THR A 98 1.60 11.41 -21.41
N ALA A 99 2.37 11.41 -20.32
CA ALA A 99 3.72 11.91 -20.31
C ALA A 99 4.59 11.20 -21.37
N GLN A 100 5.31 12.03 -22.13
CA GLN A 100 6.36 11.55 -22.99
C GLN A 100 7.53 11.06 -22.14
N VAL A 101 7.87 9.78 -22.30
CA VAL A 101 8.95 9.14 -21.55
C VAL A 101 10.16 8.99 -22.45
N LEU A 102 11.31 9.42 -21.95
CA LEU A 102 12.59 9.01 -22.51
C LEU A 102 12.94 7.63 -21.97
N PRO A 103 13.35 6.68 -22.82
CA PRO A 103 13.83 5.38 -22.36
C PRO A 103 14.97 5.58 -21.35
N PRO A 104 14.94 4.90 -20.18
CA PRO A 104 16.04 4.96 -19.23
C PRO A 104 17.34 4.47 -19.88
N SER A 105 18.46 5.11 -19.56
CA SER A 105 19.78 4.64 -19.95
C SER A 105 20.12 3.29 -19.30
N GLY A 106 21.07 2.54 -19.88
CA GLY A 106 21.51 1.27 -19.28
C GLY A 106 21.96 1.42 -17.82
N ARG A 107 22.68 2.52 -17.50
CA ARG A 107 23.11 2.82 -16.13
C ARG A 107 21.95 3.10 -15.17
N GLU A 108 20.88 3.75 -15.64
CA GLU A 108 19.67 3.95 -14.85
C GLU A 108 18.95 2.64 -14.62
N LEU A 109 18.83 1.78 -15.65
CA LEU A 109 18.26 0.46 -15.46
C LEU A 109 19.06 -0.33 -14.42
N ASP A 110 20.39 -0.30 -14.49
CA ASP A 110 21.28 -1.00 -13.57
C ASP A 110 21.16 -0.54 -12.10
N SER A 111 20.69 0.68 -11.85
CA SER A 111 20.39 1.15 -10.50
C SER A 111 18.98 0.77 -10.02
N TYR A 112 18.09 0.36 -10.92
CA TYR A 112 16.73 -0.02 -10.55
C TYR A 112 16.72 -1.36 -9.84
N GLU A 113 16.03 -1.39 -8.70
CA GLU A 113 15.62 -2.63 -8.08
C GLU A 113 14.67 -3.42 -8.99
N ARG A 114 14.54 -4.72 -8.75
CA ARG A 114 13.73 -5.62 -9.59
C ARG A 114 12.30 -5.11 -9.78
N TYR A 115 11.65 -4.69 -8.70
CA TYR A 115 10.26 -4.21 -8.80
C TYR A 115 10.14 -2.87 -9.53
N GLN A 116 11.17 -2.02 -9.43
CA GLN A 116 11.23 -0.77 -10.18
C GLN A 116 11.28 -1.09 -11.68
N ARG A 117 12.07 -2.08 -12.10
CA ARG A 117 12.08 -2.53 -13.50
C ARG A 117 10.70 -3.03 -13.97
N TRP A 118 9.98 -3.78 -13.14
CA TRP A 118 8.62 -4.21 -13.47
C TRP A 118 7.64 -3.04 -13.61
N ILE A 119 7.72 -2.04 -12.72
CA ILE A 119 6.88 -0.84 -12.81
C ILE A 119 7.24 -0.04 -14.06
N ALA A 120 8.53 0.15 -14.36
CA ALA A 120 8.99 0.84 -15.56
C ALA A 120 8.53 0.11 -16.84
N HIS A 121 8.54 -1.22 -16.83
CA HIS A 121 7.95 -2.04 -17.89
C HIS A 121 6.44 -1.79 -18.02
N ALA A 122 5.73 -1.79 -16.90
CA ALA A 122 4.27 -1.60 -16.86
C ALA A 122 3.83 -0.25 -17.44
N VAL A 123 4.44 0.85 -16.99
CA VAL A 123 3.98 2.19 -17.35
C VAL A 123 4.67 2.75 -18.60
N GLY A 124 5.90 2.32 -18.88
CA GLY A 124 6.75 2.87 -19.94
C GLY A 124 7.14 1.91 -21.05
N GLN A 125 6.70 0.65 -21.00
CA GLN A 125 7.11 -0.41 -21.94
C GLN A 125 8.64 -0.60 -22.03
N VAL A 126 9.35 -0.26 -20.95
CA VAL A 126 10.79 -0.52 -20.83
C VAL A 126 11.02 -2.03 -20.95
N PRO A 127 11.91 -2.50 -21.84
CA PRO A 127 12.13 -3.93 -22.03
C PRO A 127 12.59 -4.62 -20.75
N LEU A 128 12.06 -5.82 -20.52
CA LEU A 128 12.55 -6.75 -19.49
C LEU A 128 13.37 -7.85 -20.17
N SER A 129 14.43 -8.31 -19.51
CA SER A 129 15.04 -9.60 -19.83
C SER A 129 14.06 -10.75 -19.62
N ASP A 130 14.34 -11.90 -20.22
CA ASP A 130 13.51 -13.11 -20.08
C ASP A 130 13.34 -13.51 -18.61
N THR A 131 14.41 -13.40 -17.81
CA THR A 131 14.37 -13.67 -16.37
C THR A 131 13.49 -12.68 -15.61
N GLU A 132 13.61 -11.38 -15.90
CA GLU A 132 12.80 -10.37 -15.22
C GLU A 132 11.31 -10.49 -15.57
N ARG A 133 11.01 -10.83 -16.83
CA ARG A 133 9.65 -11.13 -17.30
C ARG A 133 9.12 -12.39 -16.62
N ALA A 134 9.87 -13.49 -16.64
CA ALA A 134 9.47 -14.73 -15.97
C ALA A 134 9.22 -14.50 -14.47
N ASP A 135 10.03 -13.66 -13.82
CA ASP A 135 9.85 -13.30 -12.43
C ASP A 135 8.60 -12.46 -12.20
N MET A 136 8.34 -11.43 -13.01
CA MET A 136 7.14 -10.58 -12.89
C MET A 136 5.86 -11.42 -12.91
N PHE A 137 5.81 -12.47 -13.73
CA PHE A 137 4.65 -13.35 -13.89
C PHE A 137 4.73 -14.64 -13.05
N ALA A 138 5.70 -14.79 -12.15
CA ALA A 138 5.84 -15.98 -11.33
C ALA A 138 4.82 -15.98 -10.17
N PRO A 139 3.88 -16.93 -10.09
CA PRO A 139 2.78 -16.88 -9.12
C PRO A 139 3.21 -17.13 -7.67
N ASN A 140 4.30 -17.87 -7.46
CA ASN A 140 4.69 -18.38 -6.14
C ASN A 140 6.15 -18.08 -5.75
N ARG A 141 6.90 -17.34 -6.59
CA ARG A 141 8.33 -17.11 -6.38
C ARG A 141 8.62 -16.15 -5.22
N PHE A 142 7.77 -15.14 -5.04
CA PHE A 142 7.99 -14.08 -4.06
C PHE A 142 7.09 -14.22 -2.83
N MET A 143 7.55 -13.67 -1.70
CA MET A 143 6.82 -13.60 -0.44
C MET A 143 6.96 -12.20 0.16
N TRP A 144 6.05 -11.82 1.06
CA TRP A 144 6.07 -10.57 1.82
C TRP A 144 6.16 -9.33 0.90
N GLY A 145 7.05 -8.38 1.21
CA GLY A 145 7.21 -7.12 0.47
C GLY A 145 7.51 -7.29 -1.02
N SER A 146 8.26 -8.34 -1.41
CA SER A 146 8.50 -8.58 -2.84
C SER A 146 7.22 -8.98 -3.58
N ARG A 147 6.30 -9.68 -2.92
CA ARG A 147 5.00 -10.05 -3.52
C ARG A 147 4.06 -8.85 -3.61
N THR A 148 4.06 -7.95 -2.62
CA THR A 148 3.26 -6.72 -2.70
C THR A 148 3.74 -5.82 -3.84
N HIS A 149 5.05 -5.69 -4.03
CA HIS A 149 5.59 -4.94 -5.17
C HIS A 149 5.30 -5.60 -6.52
N GLN A 150 5.32 -6.93 -6.59
CA GLN A 150 4.88 -7.67 -7.79
C GLN A 150 3.41 -7.38 -8.12
N LEU A 151 2.52 -7.44 -7.11
CA LEU A 151 1.11 -7.09 -7.27
C LEU A 151 0.96 -5.67 -7.81
N PHE A 152 1.64 -4.68 -7.22
CA PHE A 152 1.54 -3.30 -7.67
C PHE A 152 1.98 -3.10 -9.12
N ALA A 153 3.09 -3.73 -9.53
CA ALA A 153 3.54 -3.68 -10.92
C ALA A 153 2.51 -4.31 -11.89
N LEU A 154 1.85 -5.41 -11.51
CA LEU A 154 0.81 -6.05 -12.31
C LEU A 154 -0.48 -5.22 -12.39
N LEU A 155 -0.84 -4.52 -11.31
CA LEU A 155 -1.97 -3.58 -11.33
C LEU A 155 -1.74 -2.47 -12.36
N LEU A 156 -0.55 -1.87 -12.34
CA LEU A 156 -0.15 -0.87 -13.33
C LEU A 156 -0.09 -1.47 -14.74
N TYR A 157 0.45 -2.68 -14.90
CA TYR A 157 0.53 -3.36 -16.19
C TYR A 157 -0.84 -3.53 -16.84
N ARG A 158 -1.83 -3.96 -16.04
CA ARG A 158 -3.24 -4.06 -16.43
C ARG A 158 -3.84 -2.70 -16.78
N GLU A 159 -3.62 -1.69 -15.94
CA GLU A 159 -4.13 -0.33 -16.13
C GLU A 159 -3.59 0.35 -17.39
N TYR A 160 -2.36 0.03 -17.78
CA TYR A 160 -1.70 0.50 -19.00
C TYR A 160 -2.07 -0.31 -20.26
N GLY A 161 -3.19 -1.04 -20.23
CA GLY A 161 -3.79 -1.67 -21.40
C GLY A 161 -3.36 -3.12 -21.64
N ASN A 162 -2.49 -3.70 -20.81
CA ASN A 162 -2.09 -5.11 -20.93
C ASN A 162 -3.03 -6.03 -20.14
N HIS A 163 -4.33 -5.82 -20.31
CA HIS A 163 -5.36 -6.61 -19.65
C HIS A 163 -5.52 -7.98 -20.33
N SER A 164 -5.53 -9.05 -19.54
CA SER A 164 -5.84 -10.41 -20.00
C SER A 164 -6.31 -11.26 -18.82
N GLN A 165 -7.06 -12.33 -19.11
CA GLN A 165 -7.51 -13.26 -18.08
C GLN A 165 -6.34 -13.82 -17.25
N ALA A 166 -5.21 -14.14 -17.89
CA ALA A 166 -4.02 -14.64 -17.21
C ALA A 166 -3.43 -13.62 -16.22
N VAL A 167 -3.46 -12.32 -16.55
CA VAL A 167 -3.03 -11.25 -15.66
C VAL A 167 -3.98 -11.11 -14.47
N ASP A 168 -5.30 -11.18 -14.70
CA ASP A 168 -6.30 -11.10 -13.63
C ASP A 168 -6.25 -12.31 -12.70
N ASP A 169 -6.08 -13.52 -13.24
CA ASP A 169 -5.91 -14.74 -12.46
C ASP A 169 -4.68 -14.66 -11.57
N LEU A 170 -3.56 -14.14 -12.11
CA LEU A 170 -2.36 -13.92 -11.34
C LEU A 170 -2.56 -12.86 -10.25
N ILE A 171 -3.19 -11.72 -10.56
CA ILE A 171 -3.51 -10.68 -9.57
C ILE A 171 -4.37 -11.27 -8.44
N ASN A 172 -5.41 -12.02 -8.77
CA ASN A 172 -6.28 -12.67 -7.78
C ASN A 172 -5.51 -13.66 -6.89
N HIS A 173 -4.69 -14.51 -7.50
CA HIS A 173 -3.83 -15.44 -6.76
C HIS A 173 -2.88 -14.69 -5.82
N LEU A 174 -2.21 -13.64 -6.29
CA LEU A 174 -1.31 -12.83 -5.45
C LEU A 174 -2.07 -12.17 -4.30
N CYS A 175 -3.27 -11.64 -4.52
CA CYS A 175 -4.10 -11.07 -3.46
C CYS A 175 -4.43 -12.10 -2.37
N GLU A 176 -4.86 -13.32 -2.74
CA GLU A 176 -5.15 -14.40 -1.79
C GLU A 176 -3.92 -14.80 -0.98
N ARG A 177 -2.77 -14.89 -1.67
CA ARG A 177 -1.49 -15.23 -1.06
C ARG A 177 -1.01 -14.12 -0.11
N ILE A 178 -1.19 -12.84 -0.45
CA ILE A 178 -0.89 -11.71 0.44
C ILE A 178 -1.85 -11.69 1.63
N ALA A 179 -3.15 -11.94 1.41
CA ALA A 179 -4.13 -12.01 2.47
C ALA A 179 -3.82 -13.13 3.46
N LEU A 180 -3.34 -14.30 2.97
CA LEU A 180 -2.86 -15.39 3.80
C LEU A 180 -1.62 -14.99 4.62
N GLU A 181 -0.63 -14.35 4.00
CA GLU A 181 0.56 -13.86 4.71
C GLU A 181 0.20 -12.88 5.82
N ALA A 182 -0.76 -11.97 5.57
CA ALA A 182 -1.23 -11.00 6.55
C ALA A 182 -1.83 -11.68 7.80
N GLN A 183 -2.25 -12.94 7.74
CA GLN A 183 -2.76 -13.67 8.91
C GLN A 183 -1.65 -14.12 9.85
N TRP A 184 -0.48 -14.44 9.30
CA TRP A 184 0.66 -15.01 10.04
C TRP A 184 1.72 -13.98 10.37
N ASP A 185 1.81 -12.92 9.57
CA ASP A 185 2.75 -11.83 9.79
C ASP A 185 2.21 -10.88 10.87
N VAL A 186 2.56 -11.18 12.12
CA VAL A 186 2.18 -10.36 13.28
C VAL A 186 2.94 -9.04 13.34
N ARG A 187 3.99 -8.87 12.52
CA ARG A 187 4.75 -7.62 12.43
C ARG A 187 3.85 -6.58 11.78
N VAL A 188 3.85 -5.40 12.35
CA VAL A 188 3.09 -4.29 11.81
C VAL A 188 4.06 -3.19 11.44
N THR A 189 4.55 -3.28 10.21
CA THR A 189 5.34 -2.24 9.56
C THR A 189 4.51 -1.56 8.48
N ASP A 190 5.09 -0.63 7.74
CA ASP A 190 4.55 -0.09 6.49
C ASP A 190 3.95 -1.16 5.55
N LEU A 191 4.59 -2.33 5.44
CA LEU A 191 4.11 -3.48 4.67
C LEU A 191 2.67 -3.87 5.05
N TYR A 192 2.27 -3.71 6.32
CA TYR A 192 0.92 -4.00 6.76
C TYR A 192 -0.12 -3.12 6.05
N LEU A 193 0.15 -1.81 5.97
CA LEU A 193 -0.70 -0.85 5.29
C LEU A 193 -0.66 -1.06 3.77
N GLN A 194 0.54 -1.33 3.23
CA GLN A 194 0.74 -1.65 1.82
C GLN A 194 -0.10 -2.86 1.38
N ARG A 195 -0.15 -3.93 2.19
CA ARG A 195 -0.98 -5.12 1.89
C ARG A 195 -2.47 -4.78 1.78
N ILE A 196 -2.98 -3.99 2.73
CA ILE A 196 -4.40 -3.59 2.71
C ILE A 196 -4.67 -2.74 1.47
N ALA A 197 -3.86 -1.71 1.24
CA ALA A 197 -4.00 -0.79 0.11
C ALA A 197 -3.97 -1.53 -1.22
N PHE A 198 -3.01 -2.44 -1.43
CA PHE A 198 -2.81 -3.08 -2.74
C PHE A 198 -3.85 -4.16 -3.03
N ILE A 199 -4.32 -4.89 -2.00
CA ILE A 199 -5.46 -5.81 -2.17
C ILE A 199 -6.73 -5.04 -2.53
N LEU A 200 -6.98 -3.90 -1.88
CA LEU A 200 -8.12 -3.04 -2.21
C LEU A 200 -7.98 -2.45 -3.62
N ALA A 201 -6.80 -1.95 -3.98
CA ALA A 201 -6.53 -1.43 -5.32
C ALA A 201 -6.71 -2.49 -6.41
N ALA A 202 -6.47 -3.76 -6.08
CA ALA A 202 -6.72 -4.90 -6.96
C ALA A 202 -8.20 -5.25 -7.17
N GLY A 203 -9.12 -4.67 -6.39
CA GLY A 203 -10.55 -4.97 -6.48
C GLY A 203 -11.00 -6.11 -5.58
N ARG A 204 -10.26 -6.43 -4.50
CA ARG A 204 -10.53 -7.57 -3.62
C ARG A 204 -10.85 -7.17 -2.17
N PRO A 205 -11.90 -6.36 -1.92
CA PRO A 205 -12.30 -5.97 -0.56
C PRO A 205 -12.76 -7.16 0.29
N ASP A 206 -13.21 -8.26 -0.34
CA ASP A 206 -13.61 -9.51 0.30
C ASP A 206 -12.47 -10.16 1.10
N LEU A 207 -11.22 -9.91 0.72
CA LEU A 207 -10.04 -10.44 1.39
C LEU A 207 -9.58 -9.58 2.58
N ILE A 208 -10.16 -8.39 2.77
CA ILE A 208 -9.79 -7.49 3.85
C ILE A 208 -10.56 -7.82 5.12
N LYS A 209 -9.85 -8.38 6.11
CA LYS A 209 -10.41 -8.62 7.43
C LYS A 209 -10.65 -7.30 8.17
N ARG A 210 -11.80 -7.20 8.83
CA ARG A 210 -12.16 -6.11 9.77
C ARG A 210 -10.99 -5.68 10.67
N ARG A 211 -10.35 -6.67 11.32
CA ARG A 211 -9.26 -6.44 12.26
C ARG A 211 -8.08 -5.70 11.65
N LEU A 212 -7.84 -5.88 10.34
CA LEU A 212 -6.74 -5.21 9.67
C LEU A 212 -6.94 -3.70 9.66
N VAL A 213 -8.14 -3.27 9.30
CA VAL A 213 -8.55 -1.86 9.24
C VAL A 213 -8.62 -1.24 10.63
N GLU A 214 -9.21 -1.95 11.62
CA GLU A 214 -9.24 -1.47 13.01
C GLU A 214 -7.84 -1.17 13.55
N ARG A 215 -6.88 -2.07 13.33
CA ARG A 215 -5.50 -1.86 13.79
C ARG A 215 -4.80 -0.74 13.02
N ALA A 216 -5.11 -0.57 11.73
CA ALA A 216 -4.59 0.54 10.97
C ALA A 216 -5.03 1.88 11.56
N MET A 217 -6.33 2.05 11.83
CA MET A 217 -6.86 3.28 12.43
C MET A 217 -6.34 3.48 13.86
N ALA A 218 -6.31 2.43 14.68
CA ALA A 218 -5.82 2.51 16.06
C ALA A 218 -4.33 2.89 16.18
N ASN A 219 -3.56 2.82 15.08
CA ASN A 219 -2.14 3.22 15.07
C ASN A 219 -1.88 4.55 14.36
N GLN A 220 -2.92 5.26 13.92
CA GLN A 220 -2.78 6.65 13.51
C GLN A 220 -2.27 7.47 14.69
N LYS A 221 -1.34 8.37 14.42
CA LYS A 221 -0.76 9.26 15.43
C LYS A 221 -1.60 10.51 15.60
N GLN A 222 -1.32 11.26 16.66
CA GLN A 222 -2.08 12.45 17.03
C GLN A 222 -2.01 13.55 15.96
N ASP A 223 -0.92 13.62 15.20
CA ASP A 223 -0.76 14.52 14.06
C ASP A 223 -1.56 14.07 12.81
N GLY A 224 -2.19 12.89 12.84
CA GLY A 224 -2.92 12.29 11.73
C GLY A 224 -2.10 11.34 10.85
N GLY A 225 -0.78 11.26 11.05
CA GLY A 225 0.11 10.43 10.23
C GLY A 225 0.30 9.01 10.76
N TRP A 226 1.06 8.21 10.02
CA TRP A 226 1.49 6.87 10.43
C TRP A 226 3.01 6.74 10.44
N ILE A 227 3.51 5.92 11.37
CA ILE A 227 4.91 5.56 11.49
C ILE A 227 5.16 4.20 10.81
N ALA A 228 6.36 3.98 10.27
CA ALA A 228 6.69 2.77 9.51
C ALA A 228 6.79 1.48 10.35
N SER A 229 6.91 1.58 11.67
CA SER A 229 7.14 0.44 12.57
C SER A 229 6.29 0.59 13.83
N TRP A 230 5.39 -0.36 14.10
CA TRP A 230 4.51 -0.29 15.27
C TRP A 230 4.95 -1.29 16.33
N TYR A 231 4.74 -0.96 17.60
CA TYR A 231 5.07 -1.83 18.75
C TYR A 231 6.54 -2.29 18.78
N GLY A 232 7.41 -1.51 18.15
CA GLY A 232 8.84 -1.76 18.05
C GLY A 232 9.25 -2.80 17.01
N TRP A 233 8.36 -3.32 16.18
CA TRP A 233 8.73 -4.25 15.10
C TRP A 233 9.46 -3.54 13.96
N GLY A 234 10.64 -4.04 13.61
CA GLY A 234 11.37 -3.65 12.40
C GLY A 234 10.98 -4.46 11.16
N PRO A 235 11.48 -4.08 9.97
CA PRO A 235 11.18 -4.76 8.71
C PRO A 235 11.76 -6.18 8.65
N LYS A 236 12.86 -6.47 9.37
CA LYS A 236 13.44 -7.82 9.44
C LYS A 236 12.82 -8.64 10.57
N LEU A 237 12.78 -9.96 10.39
CA LEU A 237 12.39 -10.88 11.46
C LEU A 237 13.35 -10.70 12.65
N PHE A 238 12.79 -10.55 13.85
CA PHE A 238 13.50 -10.30 15.11
C PHE A 238 14.24 -8.96 15.24
N GLU A 239 14.00 -8.02 14.33
CA GLU A 239 14.45 -6.65 14.50
C GLU A 239 13.47 -5.90 15.40
N TYR A 240 13.95 -5.38 16.53
CA TYR A 240 13.14 -4.62 17.48
C TYR A 240 13.78 -3.28 17.84
N SER A 241 13.02 -2.20 17.75
CA SER A 241 13.43 -0.86 18.16
C SER A 241 12.25 -0.08 18.74
N PHE A 242 12.38 0.36 19.99
CA PHE A 242 11.36 1.21 20.65
C PHE A 242 11.53 2.71 20.36
N ARG A 243 12.52 3.08 19.53
CA ARG A 243 12.57 4.46 19.01
C ARG A 243 11.37 4.63 18.10
N GLN A 244 10.45 5.52 18.47
CA GLN A 244 9.34 5.87 17.60
C GLN A 244 9.85 6.85 16.55
N PRO A 245 10.00 6.44 15.28
CA PRO A 245 10.33 7.40 14.24
C PRO A 245 9.15 8.38 14.07
N ALA A 246 9.43 9.54 13.50
CA ALA A 246 8.37 10.45 13.08
C ALA A 246 7.45 9.76 12.06
N THR A 247 6.23 10.27 11.95
CA THR A 247 5.33 9.94 10.85
C THR A 247 6.00 10.30 9.52
N ASN A 248 5.66 9.58 8.45
CA ASN A 248 6.27 9.80 7.13
C ASN A 248 5.25 9.61 6.01
N SER A 249 5.56 10.18 4.84
CA SER A 249 4.65 10.17 3.70
C SER A 249 4.40 8.77 3.16
N HIS A 250 5.43 7.93 3.05
CA HIS A 250 5.29 6.56 2.54
C HIS A 250 4.22 5.76 3.29
N THR A 251 4.29 5.77 4.63
CA THR A 251 3.36 5.01 5.46
C THR A 251 1.99 5.69 5.53
N THR A 252 1.97 7.02 5.64
CA THR A 252 0.73 7.79 5.76
C THR A 252 -0.11 7.73 4.48
N VAL A 253 0.49 7.97 3.32
CA VAL A 253 -0.22 7.93 2.02
C VAL A 253 -0.81 6.54 1.77
N GLN A 254 -0.07 5.47 2.06
CA GLN A 254 -0.58 4.10 1.91
C GLN A 254 -1.78 3.82 2.85
N ALA A 255 -1.70 4.28 4.10
CA ALA A 255 -2.80 4.12 5.05
C ALA A 255 -4.05 4.88 4.59
N VAL A 256 -3.89 6.15 4.22
CA VAL A 256 -5.00 6.99 3.78
C VAL A 256 -5.59 6.47 2.47
N TRP A 257 -4.75 6.02 1.54
CA TRP A 257 -5.24 5.44 0.27
C TRP A 257 -6.09 4.19 0.50
N ALA A 258 -5.69 3.29 1.42
CA ALA A 258 -6.51 2.16 1.82
C ALA A 258 -7.88 2.60 2.37
N LEU A 259 -7.91 3.63 3.22
CA LEU A 259 -9.17 4.16 3.77
C LEU A 259 -10.03 4.84 2.67
N TYR A 260 -9.43 5.55 1.73
CA TYR A 260 -10.14 6.15 0.59
C TYR A 260 -10.76 5.07 -0.31
N LEU A 261 -10.04 3.98 -0.58
CA LEU A 261 -10.57 2.86 -1.35
C LEU A 261 -11.79 2.25 -0.65
N LEU A 262 -11.73 2.04 0.67
CA LEU A 262 -12.90 1.57 1.44
C LEU A 262 -14.05 2.58 1.44
N LYS A 263 -13.76 3.88 1.54
CA LYS A 263 -14.77 4.93 1.61
C LYS A 263 -15.50 5.14 0.27
N TYR A 264 -14.74 5.28 -0.81
CA TYR A 264 -15.25 5.76 -2.09
C TYR A 264 -15.41 4.63 -3.13
N ARG A 265 -14.53 3.63 -3.12
CA ARG A 265 -14.58 2.52 -4.09
C ARG A 265 -15.36 1.31 -3.58
N PHE A 266 -15.32 1.04 -2.27
CA PHE A 266 -16.00 -0.09 -1.64
C PHE A 266 -16.87 0.31 -0.43
N PRO A 267 -17.79 1.30 -0.56
CA PRO A 267 -18.55 1.84 0.58
C PRO A 267 -19.39 0.78 1.31
N THR A 268 -19.83 -0.27 0.59
CA THR A 268 -20.63 -1.36 1.17
C THR A 268 -19.82 -2.29 2.08
N TRP A 269 -18.48 -2.24 2.05
CA TRP A 269 -17.63 -3.10 2.88
C TRP A 269 -17.92 -2.88 4.37
N ILE A 270 -18.10 -1.62 4.81
CA ILE A 270 -18.43 -1.31 6.20
C ILE A 270 -19.79 -1.91 6.57
N GLU A 271 -20.78 -1.80 5.69
CA GLU A 271 -22.14 -2.32 5.93
C GLU A 271 -22.17 -3.84 6.05
N GLN A 272 -21.37 -4.52 5.22
CA GLN A 272 -21.27 -5.98 5.22
C GLN A 272 -20.46 -6.50 6.42
N THR A 273 -19.50 -5.71 6.89
CA THR A 273 -18.55 -6.10 7.95
C THR A 273 -19.08 -5.79 9.35
N PHE A 274 -19.88 -4.73 9.49
CA PHE A 274 -20.42 -4.26 10.78
C PHE A 274 -21.95 -4.38 10.75
N LYS A 275 -22.45 -5.48 11.31
CA LYS A 275 -23.89 -5.71 11.57
C LYS A 275 -24.34 -5.01 12.84
#